data_AF-A0A389MQB7-F1
#
_entry.id   AF-A0A389MQB7-F1
#
_cell.length_a   1.000
_cell.length_b   1.000
_cell.length_c   1.000
_cell.angle_alpha   90.00
_cell.angle_beta   90.00
_cell.angle_gamma   90.00
#
_symmetry.space_group_name_H-M   'P 1'
#
loop_
_entity.id
_entity.type
_entity.pdbx_description
1 polymer ?
#
loop_
_entity_poly.entity_id
_entity_poly.type
_entity_poly.pdbx_seq_one_letter_code
_entity_poly.pdbx_strand_id
1 'polypeptide(L)'
;MIRFLLRALGMLLIAGGFVALVYDGARSIANNGLRVTPLSELILALFKDKASALQASVEGVAPWLWQVLVLPLTLAPVAVIGIGLGAVLLWLGQPGREPIGFQTRP
;
A
#
# COMPACT_ATOMS: atom_id res chain seq x y z
N MET A 1 -9.95 -13.47 15.01
CA MET A 1 -9.28 -12.18 15.29
C MET A 1 -8.35 -11.73 14.15
N ILE A 2 -7.48 -12.60 13.62
CA ILE A 2 -6.57 -12.26 12.51
C ILE A 2 -7.28 -11.67 11.27
N ARG A 3 -8.43 -12.25 10.89
CA ARG A 3 -9.26 -11.77 9.77
C ARG A 3 -9.78 -10.35 9.98
N PHE A 4 -10.13 -10.00 11.22
CA PHE A 4 -10.56 -8.64 11.56
C PHE A 4 -9.41 -7.65 11.42
N LEU A 5 -8.22 -7.98 11.93
CA LEU A 5 -7.02 -7.15 11.80
C LEU A 5 -6.63 -6.92 10.33
N LEU A 6 -6.63 -7.98 9.51
CA LEU A 6 -6.37 -7.89 8.08
C LEU A 6 -7.39 -6.95 7.39
N ARG A 7 -8.67 -7.06 7.74
CA ARG A 7 -9.70 -6.20 7.17
C ARG A 7 -9.58 -4.74 7.63
N ALA A 8 -9.33 -4.52 8.92
CA ALA A 8 -9.12 -3.19 9.47
C ALA A 8 -7.93 -2.48 8.82
N LEU A 9 -6.79 -3.17 8.73
CA LEU A 9 -5.58 -2.63 8.12
C LEU A 9 -5.76 -2.44 6.61
N GLY A 10 -6.42 -3.38 5.93
CA GLY A 10 -6.76 -3.26 4.51
C GLY A 10 -7.65 -2.04 4.20
N MET A 11 -8.68 -1.80 5.02
CA MET A 11 -9.53 -0.61 4.90
C MET A 11 -8.76 0.69 5.14
N LEU A 12 -7.90 0.73 6.17
CA LEU A 12 -7.05 1.89 6.45
C LEU A 12 -6.12 2.21 5.28
N LEU A 13 -5.50 1.19 4.68
CA LEU A 13 -4.61 1.38 3.53
C LEU A 13 -5.34 1.83 2.27
N ILE A 14 -6.53 1.27 1.98
CA ILE A 14 -7.35 1.76 0.86
C ILE A 14 -7.77 3.21 1.09
N ALA A 15 -8.20 3.56 2.31
CA ALA A 15 -8.56 4.93 2.63
C ALA A 15 -7.36 5.89 2.46
N GLY A 16 -6.19 5.52 2.98
CA GLY A 16 -4.96 6.31 2.80
C GLY A 16 -4.55 6.44 1.33
N GLY A 17 -4.60 5.34 0.56
CA GLY A 17 -4.30 5.36 -0.87
C GLY A 17 -5.29 6.20 -1.68
N PHE A 18 -6.58 6.19 -1.30
CA PHE A 18 -7.59 7.04 -1.91
C PHE A 18 -7.34 8.53 -1.60
N VAL A 19 -6.99 8.88 -0.36
CA VAL A 19 -6.62 10.26 0.00
C VAL A 19 -5.40 10.72 -0.80
N ALA A 20 -4.38 9.86 -0.93
CA ALA A 20 -3.21 10.17 -1.75
C ALA A 20 -3.57 10.40 -3.22
N LEU A 21 -4.48 9.59 -3.78
CA LEU A 21 -4.96 9.74 -5.15
C LEU A 21 -5.66 11.10 -5.36
N VAL A 22 -6.55 11.49 -4.44
CA VAL A 22 -7.26 12.76 -4.50
C VAL A 22 -6.30 13.94 -4.35
N TYR A 23 -5.34 13.85 -3.43
CA TYR A 23 -4.30 14.85 -3.22
C TYR A 23 -3.44 15.06 -4.48
N ASP A 24 -2.95 13.96 -5.06
CA ASP A 24 -2.17 13.97 -6.30
C ASP A 24 -2.99 14.51 -7.48
N GLY A 25 -4.28 14.17 -7.55
CA GLY A 25 -5.22 14.70 -8.54
C GLY A 25 -5.39 16.22 -8.43
N ALA A 26 -5.65 16.72 -7.22
CA ALA A 26 -5.79 18.16 -6.97
C ALA A 26 -4.51 18.92 -7.33
N ARG A 27 -3.34 18.37 -6.95
CA ARG A 27 -2.04 18.94 -7.30
C ARG A 27 -1.76 18.89 -8.80
N SER A 28 -2.20 17.83 -9.48
CA SER A 28 -2.03 17.70 -10.93
C SER A 28 -2.82 18.75 -11.70
N ILE A 29 -4.06 19.00 -11.29
CA ILE A 29 -4.92 20.04 -11.88
C ILE A 29 -4.33 21.42 -11.63
N ALA A 30 -3.92 21.71 -10.39
CA ALA A 30 -3.37 23.01 -10.01
C ALA A 30 -2.06 23.35 -10.75
N ASN A 31 -1.25 22.35 -11.08
CA ASN A 31 0.03 22.54 -11.76
C ASN A 31 -0.02 22.26 -13.28
N ASN A 32 -1.22 22.05 -13.84
CA ASN A 32 -1.44 21.73 -15.25
C ASN A 32 -0.53 20.60 -15.78
N GLY A 33 -0.35 19.54 -14.98
CA GLY A 33 0.51 18.42 -15.34
C GLY A 33 0.38 17.27 -14.35
N LEU A 34 0.57 16.03 -14.82
CA LEU A 34 0.44 14.85 -13.97
C LEU A 34 1.53 14.84 -12.88
N ARG A 35 1.10 14.92 -11.63
CA ARG A 35 1.93 14.85 -10.43
C ARG A 35 1.44 13.69 -9.59
N VAL A 36 2.32 12.72 -9.38
CA VAL A 36 2.07 11.56 -8.52
C VAL A 36 3.17 11.50 -7.47
N THR A 37 2.80 11.19 -6.24
CA THR A 37 3.73 11.09 -5.13
C THR A 37 4.28 9.66 -5.06
N PRO A 38 5.58 9.44 -5.28
CA PRO A 38 6.20 8.12 -5.14
C PRO A 38 6.31 7.73 -3.66
N LEU A 39 6.35 6.42 -3.39
CA LEU A 39 6.44 5.90 -2.03
C LEU A 39 7.70 6.37 -1.29
N SER A 40 8.82 6.52 -1.99
CA SER A 40 10.07 7.04 -1.43
C SER A 40 9.90 8.43 -0.80
N GLU A 41 9.21 9.35 -1.48
CA GLU A 41 8.95 10.71 -0.98
C GLU A 41 8.09 10.69 0.28
N LEU A 42 7.07 9.82 0.34
CA LEU A 42 6.25 9.66 1.54
C LEU A 42 7.07 9.11 2.71
N ILE A 43 7.89 8.08 2.47
CA ILE A 43 8.75 7.48 3.50
C ILE A 43 9.76 8.51 4.03
N LEU A 44 10.37 9.31 3.14
CA LEU A 44 11.27 10.39 3.52
C LEU A 44 10.54 11.47 4.33
N ALA A 45 9.32 11.84 3.94
CA ALA A 45 8.53 12.83 4.68
C ALA A 45 8.17 12.37 6.10
N LEU A 46 7.87 11.07 6.28
CA LEU A 46 7.47 10.48 7.56
C LEU A 46 8.66 10.16 8.48
N PHE A 47 9.73 9.58 7.92
CA PHE A 47 10.83 8.98 8.69
C PHE A 47 12.15 9.74 8.58
N LYS A 48 12.27 10.72 7.68
CA LYS A 48 13.43 11.60 7.49
C LYS A 48 14.74 10.81 7.47
N ASP A 49 15.65 11.10 8.40
CA ASP A 49 16.99 10.49 8.51
C ASP A 49 16.96 8.98 8.78
N LYS A 50 15.85 8.43 9.25
CA LYS A 50 15.72 6.97 9.46
C LYS A 50 15.51 6.21 8.15
N ALA A 51 15.04 6.88 7.09
CA ALA A 51 14.82 6.24 5.80
C ALA A 51 16.13 5.82 5.12
N SER A 52 17.16 6.66 5.19
CA SER A 52 18.49 6.37 4.61
C SER A 52 19.20 5.24 5.35
N ALA A 53 19.07 5.19 6.68
CA ALA A 53 19.60 4.08 7.49
C ALA A 53 18.92 2.73 7.14
N LEU A 54 17.62 2.76 6.85
CA LEU A 54 16.87 1.57 6.46
C LEU A 54 17.29 1.06 5.07
N GLN A 55 17.49 1.98 4.11
CA GLN A 55 18.02 1.65 2.79
C GLN A 55 19.41 1.00 2.88
N ALA A 56 20.35 1.61 3.62
CA ALA A 56 21.70 1.08 3.80
C ALA A 56 21.71 -0.33 4.42
N SER A 57 20.76 -0.60 5.32
CA SER A 57 20.64 -1.92 5.95
C SER A 57 20.15 -3.00 4.97
N VAL A 58 19.22 -2.66 4.07
CA VAL A 58 18.68 -3.62 3.09
C VAL A 58 19.69 -3.88 1.95
N GLU A 59 20.34 -2.84 1.45
CA GLU A 59 21.38 -2.96 0.42
C GLU A 59 22.57 -3.80 0.92
N GLY A 60 22.93 -3.72 2.21
CA GLY A 60 24.02 -4.50 2.79
C GLY A 60 23.75 -6.02 2.90
N VAL A 61 22.49 -6.44 2.97
CA VAL A 61 22.11 -7.86 3.16
C VAL A 61 21.74 -8.52 1.83
N ALA A 62 20.98 -7.83 0.98
CA ALA A 62 20.49 -8.40 -0.28
C ALA A 62 20.42 -7.34 -1.39
N PRO A 63 21.55 -7.02 -2.04
CA PRO A 63 21.61 -6.01 -3.10
C PRO A 63 20.67 -6.32 -4.28
N TRP A 64 20.54 -7.61 -4.62
CA TRP A 64 19.67 -8.07 -5.71
C TRP A 64 18.18 -7.87 -5.39
N LEU A 65 17.79 -8.06 -4.13
CA LEU A 65 16.40 -7.88 -3.68
C LEU A 65 16.02 -6.40 -3.71
N TRP A 66 16.97 -5.53 -3.35
CA TRP A 66 16.79 -4.10 -3.46
C TRP A 66 16.50 -3.66 -4.89
N GLN A 67 17.33 -4.08 -5.85
CA GLN A 67 17.19 -3.69 -7.25
C GLN A 67 15.92 -4.25 -7.90
N VAL A 68 15.57 -5.51 -7.62
CA VAL A 68 14.47 -6.21 -8.31
C VAL A 68 13.10 -5.86 -7.72
N LEU A 69 13.02 -5.64 -6.40
CA LEU A 69 11.72 -5.52 -5.72
C LEU A 69 11.54 -4.18 -4.99
N VAL A 70 12.52 -3.77 -4.18
CA VAL A 70 12.35 -2.61 -3.30
C VAL A 70 12.43 -1.29 -4.07
N LEU A 71 13.33 -1.20 -5.05
CA LEU A 71 13.47 -0.04 -5.92
C LEU A 71 12.20 0.24 -6.74
N PRO A 72 11.62 -0.73 -7.48
CA PRO A 72 10.37 -0.47 -8.20
C PRO A 72 9.20 -0.16 -7.26
N LEU A 73 9.14 -0.77 -6.06
CA LEU A 73 8.12 -0.42 -5.07
C LEU A 73 8.26 1.02 -4.56
N THR A 74 9.48 1.46 -4.29
CA THR A 74 9.73 2.81 -3.76
C THR A 74 9.45 3.91 -4.79
N LEU A 75 9.60 3.61 -6.07
CA LEU A 75 9.27 4.52 -7.18
C LEU A 75 7.79 4.50 -7.57
N ALA A 76 7.04 3.46 -7.20
CA ALA A 76 5.64 3.36 -7.54
C ALA A 76 4.77 4.40 -6.77
N PRO A 77 3.66 4.87 -7.36
CA PRO A 77 2.79 5.85 -6.70
C PRO A 77 2.19 5.31 -5.39
N VAL A 78 2.23 6.12 -4.33
CA VAL A 78 1.66 5.78 -3.01
C VAL A 78 0.21 5.34 -3.11
N ALA A 79 -0.59 6.03 -3.92
CA ALA A 79 -2.00 5.72 -4.12
C ALA A 79 -2.21 4.28 -4.61
N VAL A 80 -1.41 3.86 -5.59
CA VAL A 80 -1.48 2.51 -6.19
C VAL A 80 -1.08 1.46 -5.17
N ILE A 81 -0.02 1.71 -4.39
CA ILE A 81 0.45 0.77 -3.37
C ILE A 81 -0.57 0.66 -2.22
N GLY A 82 -1.09 1.80 -1.73
CA GLY A 82 -2.08 1.81 -0.65
C GLY A 82 -3.37 1.08 -1.03
N ILE A 83 -3.90 1.36 -2.22
CA ILE A 83 -5.10 0.69 -2.72
C ILE A 83 -4.82 -0.79 -3.02
N GLY A 84 -3.73 -1.09 -3.73
CA GLY A 84 -3.38 -2.46 -4.12
C GLY A 84 -3.10 -3.36 -2.92
N LEU A 85 -2.25 -2.92 -2.00
CA LEU A 85 -1.92 -3.68 -0.79
C LEU A 85 -3.14 -3.79 0.13
N GLY A 86 -3.92 -2.72 0.28
CA GLY A 86 -5.15 -2.76 1.06
C GLY A 86 -6.18 -3.73 0.48
N ALA A 87 -6.33 -3.80 -0.85
CA ALA A 87 -7.20 -4.76 -1.53
C ALA A 87 -6.74 -6.20 -1.31
N VAL A 88 -5.43 -6.47 -1.39
CA VAL A 88 -4.85 -7.79 -1.09
C VAL A 88 -5.16 -8.21 0.36
N LEU A 89 -5.01 -7.29 1.32
CA LEU A 89 -5.33 -7.59 2.72
C LEU A 89 -6.81 -7.85 2.96
N LEU A 90 -7.71 -7.10 2.31
CA LEU A 90 -9.14 -7.37 2.38
C LEU A 90 -9.49 -8.73 1.80
N TRP A 91 -8.86 -9.09 0.68
CA TRP A 91 -9.05 -10.38 0.03
C TRP A 91 -8.56 -11.54 0.92
N LEU A 92 -7.39 -11.41 1.56
CA LEU A 92 -6.89 -12.40 2.51
C LEU A 92 -7.75 -12.50 3.79
N GLY A 93 -8.42 -11.40 4.17
CA GLY A 93 -9.32 -11.34 5.31
C GLY A 93 -10.74 -11.87 5.07
N GLN A 94 -11.09 -12.26 3.84
CA GLN A 94 -12.44 -12.69 3.50
C GLN A 94 -12.81 -14.03 4.18
N PRO A 95 -14.04 -14.17 4.70
CA PRO A 95 -14.53 -15.49 5.11
C PRO A 95 -14.65 -16.41 3.89
N GLY A 96 -14.47 -17.71 4.10
CA GLY A 96 -14.70 -18.70 3.03
C GLY A 96 -16.12 -18.58 2.49
N ARG A 97 -16.28 -18.69 1.16
CA ARG A 97 -17.61 -18.67 0.53
C ARG A 97 -18.43 -19.84 1.05
N GLU A 98 -19.65 -19.58 1.48
CA GLU A 98 -20.56 -20.62 1.91
C GLU A 98 -20.92 -21.53 0.72
N PRO A 99 -20.93 -22.86 0.89
CA PRO A 99 -21.35 -23.77 -0.17
C PRO A 99 -22.82 -23.52 -0.52
N ILE A 100 -23.10 -23.38 -1.80
CA ILE A 100 -24.45 -23.17 -2.33
C ILE A 100 -25.28 -24.43 -2.02
N GLY A 101 -26.38 -24.31 -1.27
CA GLY A 101 -27.30 -25.41 -0.98
C GLY A 101 -27.44 -25.82 0.49
N PHE A 102 -26.78 -25.15 1.45
CA PHE A 102 -27.07 -25.36 2.86
C PHE A 102 -28.38 -24.70 3.28
N GLN A 103 -29.42 -25.50 3.46
CA GLN A 103 -30.60 -25.13 4.25
C GLN A 103 -30.21 -25.19 5.74
N THR A 104 -29.81 -24.07 6.34
CA THR A 104 -29.80 -23.94 7.81
C THR A 104 -31.25 -23.79 8.28
N ARG A 105 -31.95 -24.92 8.35
CA ARG A 105 -33.25 -24.98 9.03
C ARG A 105 -33.01 -25.17 10.54
N PRO A 106 -33.74 -24.46 11.42
CA PRO A 106 -34.05 -25.00 12.73
C PRO A 106 -35.02 -26.20 12.62
#